data_AF-A0A536JYM0-F1
#
_entry.id   AF-A0A536JYM0-F1
#
_cell.length_a   1.000
_cell.length_b   1.000
_cell.length_c   1.000
_cell.angle_alpha   90.00
_cell.angle_beta   90.00
_cell.angle_gamma   90.00
#
_symmetry.space_group_name_H-M   'P 1'
#
loop_
_entity.id
_entity.type
_entity.pdbx_description
1 polymer ?
#
loop_
_entity_poly.entity_id
_entity_poly.type
_entity_poly.pdbx_seq_one_letter_code
_entity_poly.pdbx_strand_id
1 'polypeptide(L)' 'MKPAPILEQYQRVKREYPDAIVLFRLGDFYETFGEDAERVAPLLGITLT' A
#
# COMPACT_ATOMS: atom_id res chain seq x y z
N MET A 1 -10.17 -4.82 16.66
CA MET A 1 -8.96 -3.96 16.71
C MET A 1 -9.14 -2.89 15.64
N LYS A 2 -9.03 -1.60 15.94
CA LYS A 2 -9.08 -0.56 14.90
C LYS A 2 -7.79 -0.64 14.08
N PRO A 3 -7.85 -0.62 12.74
CA PRO A 3 -6.63 -0.52 11.94
C PRO A 3 -5.85 0.73 12.35
N ALA A 4 -4.52 0.68 12.19
CA ALA A 4 -3.72 1.89 12.32
C ALA A 4 -4.29 2.98 11.39
N PRO A 5 -4.35 4.25 11.80
CA PRO A 5 -4.97 5.32 11.02
C PRO A 5 -4.49 5.40 9.55
N ILE A 6 -3.23 5.05 9.31
CA ILE A 6 -2.65 5.00 7.97
C ILE A 6 -3.27 3.91 7.08
N LEU A 7 -3.53 2.73 7.65
CA LEU A 7 -4.15 1.61 6.92
C LEU A 7 -5.62 1.92 6.61
N GLU A 8 -6.33 2.63 7.48
CA GLU A 8 -7.69 3.08 7.17
C GLU A 8 -7.71 4.04 5.98
N GLN A 9 -6.76 4.99 5.94
CA GLN A 9 -6.63 5.94 4.84
C GLN A 9 -6.26 5.24 3.53
N TYR A 10 -5.31 4.32 3.58
CA TYR A 10 -4.93 3.49 2.44
C TYR A 10 -6.13 2.72 1.88
N GLN A 11 -6.85 2.01 2.75
CA GLN A 11 -7.99 1.18 2.35
C GLN A 11 -9.13 2.00 1.75
N ARG A 12 -9.34 3.24 2.23
CA ARG A 12 -10.32 4.15 1.62
C ARG A 12 -9.95 4.45 0.16
N VAL A 13 -8.70 4.82 -0.12
CA VAL A 13 -8.24 5.09 -1.48
C VAL A 13 -8.32 3.83 -2.34
N LYS A 14 -7.90 2.68 -1.80
CA LYS A 14 -7.93 1.40 -2.53
C LYS A 14 -9.35 0.98 -2.92
N ARG A 15 -10.37 1.27 -2.09
CA ARG A 15 -11.78 0.99 -2.44
C ARG A 15 -12.29 1.84 -3.60
N GLU A 16 -11.78 3.06 -3.76
CA GLU A 16 -12.13 3.92 -4.89
C GLU A 16 -11.43 3.47 -6.18
N TYR A 17 -10.27 2.82 -6.06
CA TYR A 17 -9.45 2.34 -7.19
C TYR A 17 -8.98 0.89 -6.97
N PRO A 18 -9.89 -0.11 -7.00
CA PRO A 18 -9.58 -1.48 -6.61
C PRO A 18 -8.48 -2.13 -7.46
N ASP A 19 -8.39 -1.76 -8.74
CA ASP A 19 -7.43 -2.34 -9.68
C ASP A 19 -6.07 -1.63 -9.72
N ALA A 20 -5.96 -0.45 -9.07
CA ALA A 20 -4.76 0.37 -9.09
C ALA A 20 -3.81 0.02 -7.93
N ILE A 21 -2.50 0.09 -8.16
CA ILE A 21 -1.50 0.04 -7.09
C ILE A 21 -1.46 1.39 -6.38
N VAL A 22 -1.70 1.41 -5.07
CA VAL A 22 -1.67 2.65 -4.29
C VAL A 22 -0.27 2.87 -3.71
N LEU A 23 0.47 3.83 -4.27
CA LEU A 23 1.72 4.32 -3.67
C LEU A 23 1.40 5.38 -2.61
N PHE A 24 1.43 4.99 -1.34
CA PHE A 24 1.11 5.88 -0.23
C PHE A 24 2.36 6.59 0.27
N ARG A 25 2.37 7.93 0.25
CA ARG A 25 3.52 8.70 0.71
C ARG A 25 3.60 8.71 2.23
N LEU A 26 4.69 8.18 2.77
CA LEU A 26 5.03 8.24 4.19
C LEU A 26 6.40 8.91 4.36
N GLY A 27 6.37 10.21 4.65
CA GLY A 27 7.59 11.04 4.70
C GLY A 27 8.28 11.12 3.34
N ASP A 28 9.49 10.57 3.28
CA ASP A 28 10.36 10.56 2.09
C ASP A 28 10.16 9.32 1.20
N PHE A 29 9.39 8.35 1.66
CA PHE A 29 9.16 7.09 0.94
C PHE A 29 7.73 6.97 0.42
N TYR A 30 7.57 6.13 -0.60
CA TYR A 30 6.28 5.60 -1.01
C TYR A 30 6.19 4.15 -0.57
N GLU A 31 5.12 3.83 0.14
CA GLU A 31 4.84 2.49 0.62
C GLU A 31 3.54 1.96 0.00
N THR A 32 3.52 0.66 -0.26
CA THR A 32 2.33 -0.11 -0.66
C THR A 32 2.04 -1.11 0.44
N PHE A 33 0.77 -1.43 0.67
CA PHE A 33 0.38 -2.36 1.75
C PHE A 33 -0.45 -3.52 1.22
N GLY A 34 -0.44 -4.65 1.95
CA GLY A 34 -1.25 -5.83 1.63
C GLY A 34 -0.92 -6.43 0.27
N GLU A 35 -1.95 -6.81 -0.49
CA GLU A 35 -1.81 -7.45 -1.81
C GLU A 35 -1.02 -6.61 -2.82
N ASP A 36 -1.10 -5.28 -2.72
CA ASP A 36 -0.30 -4.40 -3.58
C ASP A 36 1.19 -4.54 -3.28
N ALA A 37 1.58 -4.72 -2.02
CA ALA A 37 2.97 -4.96 -1.63
C ALA A 37 3.47 -6.31 -2.15
N GLU A 38 2.66 -7.37 -1.99
CA GLU A 38 2.98 -8.71 -2.50
C GLU A 38 3.17 -8.71 -4.02
N ARG A 39 2.37 -7.92 -4.74
CA ARG A 39 2.46 -7.79 -6.20
C ARG A 39 3.65 -6.95 -6.64
N VAL A 40 3.95 -5.86 -5.94
CA VAL A 40 4.99 -4.89 -6.33
C VAL A 40 6.40 -5.36 -5.98
N ALA A 41 6.58 -6.03 -4.83
CA ALA A 41 7.88 -6.47 -4.34
C ALA A 41 8.73 -7.23 -5.38
N PRO A 42 8.22 -8.31 -6.02
CA PRO A 42 8.98 -9.03 -7.03
C PRO A 42 9.16 -8.25 -8.35
N LEU A 43 8.22 -7.37 -8.70
CA LEU A 43 8.27 -6.59 -9.95
C LEU A 43 9.34 -5.49 -9.90
N LEU A 44 9.52 -4.87 -8.73
CA LEU A 44 10.49 -3.80 -8.53
C LEU A 44 11.80 -4.29 -7.91
N GLY A 45 11.88 -5.55 -7.52
CA GLY A 45 13.07 -6.12 -6.85
C GLY A 45 13.32 -5.50 -5.47
N ILE A 46 12.24 -5.17 -4.73
CA ILE A 46 12.31 -4.60 -3.39
C ILE A 46 11.88 -5.63 -2.33
N THR A 47 12.38 -5.47 -1.11
CA THR A 47 12.05 -6.36 0.01
C THR A 47 10.59 -6.21 0.42
N LEU A 48 9.90 -7.34 0.57
CA LEU A 48 8.57 -7.43 1.20
C LEU A 48 8.74 -7.58 2.72
N THR A 49 8.10 -6.72 3.52
CA THR A 49 8.21 -6.65 4.99
C THR A 49 6.88 -6.86 5.69
#